data_AF-C0PI20-F1
#
_entry.id   AF-C0PI20-F1
#
_cell.length_a   1.000
_cell.length_b   1.000
_cell.length_c   1.000
_cell.angle_alpha   90.00
_cell.angle_beta   90.00
_cell.angle_gamma   90.00
#
_symmetry.space_group_name_H-M   'P 1'
#
loop_
_entity.id
_entity.type
_entity.pdbx_description
1 polymer ?
#
loop_
_entity_poly.entity_id
_entity_poly.type
_entity_poly.pdbx_seq_one_letter_code
_entity_poly.pdbx_strand_id
1 'polypeptide(L)'
;MVRTESMGAQFPSKPMSLYATIWDGSSWATSGGRYKVDYKYAPYVAEFADLALRGCAAGPAAACATSGGDDDAYGHAAAAMPPARRSAMEAFRARYMTYGYCYDRLRYPAPLPECSVGAEAAAFLPSGDARAALHRHGRRSRMRRGADFAV
;
A
#
# COMPACT_ATOMS: atom_id res chain seq x y z
N MET A 1 -14.20 -0.80 -1.16
CA MET A 1 -13.92 -2.24 -1.11
C MET A 1 -15.17 -2.89 -0.55
N VAL A 2 -15.79 -3.81 -1.29
CA VAL A 2 -17.01 -4.48 -0.86
C VAL A 2 -16.62 -5.88 -0.41
N ARG A 3 -17.05 -6.29 0.79
CA ARG A 3 -16.85 -7.65 1.25
C ARG A 3 -17.59 -8.59 0.30
N THR A 4 -16.88 -9.53 -0.33
CA THR A 4 -17.49 -10.64 -1.07
C THR A 4 -17.40 -11.92 -0.26
N GLU A 5 -18.30 -12.86 -0.49
CA GLU A 5 -18.32 -14.15 0.19
C GLU A 5 -17.01 -14.94 -0.01
N SER A 6 -16.44 -14.84 -1.21
CA SER A 6 -15.17 -15.49 -1.60
C SER A 6 -13.95 -15.08 -0.75
N MET A 7 -13.98 -13.92 -0.09
CA MET A 7 -12.87 -13.47 0.74
C MET A 7 -12.82 -14.19 2.09
N GLY A 8 -13.92 -14.81 2.54
CA GLY A 8 -13.97 -15.59 3.78
C GLY A 8 -13.30 -14.89 4.98
N ALA A 9 -12.35 -15.58 5.60
CA ALA A 9 -11.57 -15.08 6.74
C ALA A 9 -10.49 -14.04 6.38
N GLN A 10 -10.23 -13.78 5.10
CA GLN A 10 -9.24 -12.79 4.65
C GLN A 10 -9.76 -11.35 4.78
N PHE A 11 -11.08 -11.15 4.90
CA PHE A 11 -11.65 -9.83 5.13
C PHE A 11 -11.66 -9.50 6.64
N PRO A 12 -11.09 -8.36 7.08
CA PRO A 12 -11.04 -8.00 8.50
C PRO A 12 -12.45 -7.73 9.05
N SER A 13 -12.89 -8.56 10.00
CA SER A 13 -14.25 -8.52 10.57
C SER A 13 -14.29 -8.32 12.10
N LYS A 14 -13.14 -8.33 12.75
CA LYS A 14 -13.03 -8.10 14.20
C LYS A 14 -12.74 -6.63 14.49
N PRO A 15 -13.13 -6.10 15.66
CA PRO A 15 -12.67 -4.79 16.13
C PRO A 15 -11.15 -4.66 16.06
N MET A 16 -10.67 -3.49 15.68
CA MET A 16 -9.25 -3.18 15.53
C MET A 16 -8.88 -1.96 16.39
N SER A 17 -7.59 -1.83 16.67
CA SER A 17 -7.01 -0.67 17.34
C SER A 17 -5.97 -0.02 16.43
N LEU A 18 -5.81 1.29 16.53
CA LEU A 18 -4.80 2.04 15.76
C LEU A 18 -3.49 2.09 16.54
N TYR A 19 -2.38 1.84 15.86
CA TYR A 19 -1.03 1.89 16.40
C TYR A 19 -0.14 2.73 15.48
N ALA A 20 0.74 3.54 16.06
CA ALA A 20 1.78 4.27 15.33
C ALA A 20 3.13 3.98 16.02
N THR A 21 4.09 3.45 15.26
CA THR A 21 5.40 3.03 15.78
C THR A 21 6.51 3.41 14.82
N ILE A 22 7.67 3.79 15.38
CA ILE A 22 8.96 3.86 14.69
C ILE A 22 9.84 2.74 15.24
N TRP A 23 10.41 1.91 14.37
CA TRP A 23 11.19 0.74 14.79
C TRP A 23 12.23 0.33 13.74
N ASP A 24 13.21 -0.46 14.16
CA ASP A 24 14.30 -0.95 13.32
C ASP A 24 13.88 -2.17 12.47
N GLY A 25 13.60 -1.91 11.19
CA GLY A 25 13.28 -2.93 10.18
C GLY A 25 14.47 -3.40 9.34
N SER A 26 15.72 -3.29 9.83
CA SER A 26 16.94 -3.50 9.03
C SER A 26 17.05 -4.84 8.30
N SER A 27 16.34 -5.88 8.75
CA SER A 27 16.36 -7.18 8.07
C SER A 27 15.59 -7.19 6.74
N TRP A 28 14.74 -6.20 6.46
CA TRP A 28 13.89 -6.21 5.25
C TRP A 28 13.57 -4.83 4.65
N ALA A 29 13.52 -3.76 5.44
CA ALA A 29 12.90 -2.50 5.06
C ALA A 29 13.53 -1.81 3.84
N THR A 30 14.87 -1.70 3.80
CA THR A 30 15.57 -0.96 2.74
C THR A 30 16.28 -1.91 1.79
N SER A 31 15.80 -1.96 0.54
CA SER A 31 16.31 -2.86 -0.51
C SER A 31 16.38 -4.33 -0.07
N GLY A 32 15.33 -4.82 0.60
CA GLY A 32 15.25 -6.18 1.11
C GLY A 32 16.25 -6.47 2.24
N GLY A 33 16.61 -5.46 3.04
CA GLY A 33 17.56 -5.57 4.15
C GLY A 33 19.03 -5.39 3.78
N ARG A 34 19.32 -5.02 2.52
CA ARG A 34 20.69 -4.74 2.07
C ARG A 34 21.32 -3.55 2.78
N TYR A 35 20.53 -2.50 3.01
CA TYR A 35 20.97 -1.30 3.71
C TYR A 35 20.34 -1.28 5.10
N LYS A 36 21.17 -1.46 6.14
CA LYS A 36 20.75 -1.47 7.53
C LYS A 36 20.78 -0.05 8.11
N VAL A 37 20.07 0.14 9.21
CA VAL A 37 20.12 1.38 9.98
C VAL A 37 21.56 1.66 10.43
N ASP A 38 21.98 2.93 10.35
CA ASP A 38 23.26 3.38 10.86
C ASP A 38 23.03 4.31 12.05
N TYR A 39 23.03 3.75 13.26
CA TYR A 39 22.71 4.46 14.50
C TYR A 39 23.60 5.69 14.79
N LYS A 40 24.67 5.93 14.04
CA LYS A 40 25.41 7.21 14.09
C LYS A 40 24.55 8.41 13.69
N TYR A 41 23.52 8.22 12.87
CA TYR A 41 22.60 9.28 12.44
C TYR A 41 21.37 9.44 13.36
N ALA A 42 21.37 8.80 14.53
CA ALA A 42 20.31 8.98 15.51
C ALA A 42 20.32 10.43 16.08
N PRO A 43 19.16 10.95 16.55
CA PRO A 43 17.87 10.27 16.69
C PRO A 43 17.07 10.19 15.38
N TYR A 44 16.32 9.09 15.22
CA TYR A 44 15.32 8.94 14.17
C TYR A 44 13.97 9.40 14.71
N VAL A 45 13.44 10.50 14.18
CA VAL A 45 12.22 11.14 14.70
C VAL A 45 11.12 11.07 13.64
N ALA A 46 9.92 10.66 14.06
CA ALA A 46 8.70 10.74 13.28
C ALA A 46 7.69 11.62 14.04
N GLU A 47 7.23 12.69 13.40
CA GLU A 47 6.25 13.62 13.97
C GLU A 47 4.88 13.36 13.36
N PHE A 48 3.85 13.37 14.20
CA PHE A 48 2.46 13.16 13.80
C PHE A 48 1.62 14.33 14.29
N ALA A 49 0.78 14.88 13.42
CA ALA A 49 -0.16 15.97 13.72
C ALA A 49 -1.52 15.67 13.07
N ASP A 50 -2.55 16.44 13.45
CA ASP A 50 -3.88 16.41 12.85
C ASP A 50 -4.54 15.01 12.80
N LEU A 51 -4.39 14.23 13.89
CA LEU A 51 -4.95 12.88 14.00
C LEU A 51 -6.49 12.92 14.00
N ALA A 52 -7.11 12.36 12.95
CA ALA A 52 -8.55 12.24 12.83
C ALA A 52 -8.99 10.77 12.96
N LEU A 53 -9.78 10.46 14.00
CA LEU A 53 -10.40 9.16 14.20
C LEU A 53 -11.89 9.23 13.84
N ARG A 54 -12.21 8.89 12.59
CA ARG A 54 -13.59 8.80 12.07
C ARG A 54 -13.95 7.32 11.88
N GLY A 55 -14.61 6.73 12.87
CA GLY A 55 -15.02 5.32 12.84
C GLY A 55 -15.95 4.96 13.98
N CYS A 56 -16.48 3.74 13.95
CA CYS A 56 -17.33 3.22 15.03
C CYS A 56 -16.48 2.62 16.16
N ALA A 57 -16.73 3.05 17.40
CA ALA A 57 -16.16 2.42 18.59
C ALA A 57 -16.78 1.02 18.82
N ALA A 58 -15.97 0.06 19.28
CA ALA A 58 -16.46 -1.26 19.65
C ALA A 58 -17.02 -1.25 21.08
N GLY A 59 -18.27 -1.69 21.28
CA GLY A 59 -18.87 -1.81 22.61
C GLY A 59 -20.41 -1.87 22.60
N PRO A 60 -21.04 -2.13 23.76
CA PRO A 60 -22.50 -2.26 23.88
C PRO A 60 -23.28 -0.95 23.65
N ALA A 61 -22.61 0.20 23.75
CA ALA A 61 -23.15 1.51 23.38
C ALA A 61 -22.82 1.89 21.93
N ALA A 62 -22.48 0.92 21.06
CA ALA A 62 -22.19 1.15 19.65
C ALA A 62 -23.46 1.55 18.89
N ALA A 63 -23.87 2.80 19.07
CA ALA A 63 -24.72 3.49 18.13
C ALA A 63 -23.89 3.76 16.86
N CYS A 64 -23.64 2.74 16.04
CA CYS A 64 -23.44 2.96 14.60
C CYS A 64 -24.82 3.25 13.97
N ALA A 65 -25.53 4.23 14.52
CA ALA A 65 -26.79 4.73 14.03
C ALA A 65 -26.54 6.17 13.62
N THR A 66 -26.28 6.36 12.31
CA THR A 66 -26.60 7.58 11.56
C THR A 66 -26.59 8.88 12.38
N SER A 67 -25.42 9.35 12.80
CA SER A 67 -25.31 10.73 13.26
C SER A 67 -25.13 11.60 12.03
N GLY A 68 -26.26 12.06 11.49
CA GLY A 68 -26.32 13.08 10.46
C GLY A 68 -25.44 14.27 10.81
N GLY A 69 -24.55 14.59 9.90
CA GLY A 69 -23.60 15.69 9.99
C GLY A 69 -22.76 15.71 8.72
N ASP A 70 -23.38 16.18 7.63
CA ASP A 70 -22.84 16.68 6.34
C ASP A 70 -21.55 16.08 5.71
N ASP A 71 -21.06 14.95 6.19
CA ASP A 71 -19.84 14.28 5.71
C ASP A 71 -20.05 12.75 5.68
N ASP A 72 -21.25 12.34 5.23
CA ASP A 72 -21.75 10.98 5.04
C ASP A 72 -20.97 10.18 3.97
N ALA A 73 -19.66 10.00 4.19
CA ALA A 73 -18.80 9.17 3.34
C ALA A 73 -18.68 7.72 3.81
N TYR A 74 -19.14 7.40 5.03
CA TYR A 74 -18.91 6.09 5.68
C TYR A 74 -20.16 5.40 6.23
N GLY A 75 -21.34 6.03 6.10
CA GLY A 75 -22.63 5.44 6.43
C GLY A 75 -23.37 5.03 5.16
N HIS A 76 -23.80 3.77 5.09
CA HIS A 76 -24.62 3.15 4.04
C HIS A 76 -23.87 2.57 2.82
N ALA A 77 -23.97 1.25 2.69
CA ALA A 77 -23.77 0.47 1.47
C ALA A 77 -22.68 0.97 0.52
N ALA A 78 -21.42 0.63 0.83
CA ALA A 78 -20.37 0.39 -0.16
C ALA A 78 -20.50 1.21 -1.47
N ALA A 79 -20.55 2.55 -1.38
CA ALA A 79 -20.66 3.37 -2.57
C ALA A 79 -19.48 2.99 -3.48
N ALA A 80 -19.80 2.47 -4.66
CA ALA A 80 -18.79 2.11 -5.63
C ALA A 80 -17.91 3.34 -5.85
N MET A 81 -16.59 3.17 -5.76
CA MET A 81 -15.66 4.27 -5.94
C MET A 81 -16.01 5.03 -7.24
N PRO A 82 -16.18 6.36 -7.20
CA PRO A 82 -16.52 7.13 -8.39
C PRO A 82 -15.52 6.86 -9.52
N PRO A 83 -15.94 6.81 -10.80
CA PRO A 83 -15.06 6.50 -11.92
C PRO A 83 -13.80 7.36 -11.98
N ALA A 84 -13.91 8.66 -11.67
CA ALA A 84 -12.78 9.59 -11.63
C ALA A 84 -11.74 9.23 -10.55
N ARG A 85 -12.18 8.76 -9.37
CA ARG A 85 -11.25 8.30 -8.31
C ARG A 85 -10.58 6.98 -8.70
N ARG A 86 -11.33 6.10 -9.38
CA ARG A 86 -10.79 4.82 -9.90
C ARG A 86 -9.73 5.04 -10.97
N SER A 87 -9.98 5.92 -11.94
CA SER A 87 -8.98 6.24 -12.97
C SER A 87 -7.74 6.92 -12.38
N ALA A 88 -7.90 7.79 -11.38
CA ALA A 88 -6.78 8.38 -10.65
C ALA A 88 -5.93 7.31 -9.92
N MET A 89 -6.58 6.34 -9.27
CA MET A 89 -5.90 5.20 -8.64
C MET A 89 -5.14 4.35 -9.67
N GLU A 90 -5.77 4.03 -10.80
CA GLU A 90 -5.13 3.27 -11.90
C GLU A 90 -3.91 4.00 -12.46
N ALA A 91 -4.03 5.31 -12.73
CA ALA A 91 -2.93 6.14 -13.19
C ALA A 91 -1.78 6.22 -12.17
N PHE A 92 -2.11 6.30 -10.88
CA PHE A 92 -1.10 6.28 -9.80
C PHE A 92 -0.38 4.93 -9.76
N ARG A 93 -1.12 3.81 -9.79
CA ARG A 93 -0.53 2.46 -9.78
C ARG A 93 0.39 2.24 -10.98
N ALA A 94 -0.04 2.61 -12.18
CA ALA A 94 0.76 2.51 -13.40
C ALA A 94 2.09 3.30 -13.32
N ARG A 95 2.12 4.39 -12.54
CA ARG A 95 3.30 5.27 -12.43
C ARG A 95 4.13 5.07 -11.17
N TYR A 96 3.60 4.58 -10.07
CA TYR A 96 4.30 4.61 -8.78
C TYR A 96 4.33 3.27 -8.06
N MET A 97 3.51 2.29 -8.46
CA MET A 97 3.56 0.97 -7.85
C MET A 97 4.85 0.25 -8.27
N THR A 98 5.61 -0.21 -7.28
CA THR A 98 6.90 -0.90 -7.49
C THR A 98 6.80 -2.41 -7.33
N TYR A 99 5.81 -2.89 -6.57
CA TYR A 99 5.57 -4.30 -6.30
C TYR A 99 4.07 -4.58 -6.15
N GLY A 100 3.61 -5.75 -6.59
CA GLY A 100 2.23 -6.20 -6.40
C GLY A 100 2.16 -7.72 -6.19
N TYR A 101 1.74 -8.16 -5.00
CA TYR A 101 1.72 -9.58 -4.63
C TYR A 101 0.79 -10.42 -5.52
N CYS A 102 -0.29 -9.84 -6.06
CA CYS A 102 -1.20 -10.54 -6.98
C CYS A 102 -0.51 -11.03 -8.28
N TYR A 103 0.62 -10.41 -8.63
CA TYR A 103 1.41 -10.73 -9.82
C TYR A 103 2.70 -11.50 -9.49
N ASP A 104 3.00 -11.70 -8.20
CA ASP A 104 4.18 -12.44 -7.73
C ASP A 104 3.94 -13.95 -7.83
N ARG A 105 4.32 -14.51 -8.98
CA ARG A 105 4.23 -15.93 -9.31
C ARG A 105 5.36 -16.75 -8.69
N LEU A 106 6.44 -16.12 -8.25
CA LEU A 106 7.51 -16.80 -7.52
C LEU A 106 7.05 -17.15 -6.10
N ARG A 107 6.31 -16.23 -5.46
CA ARG A 107 5.75 -16.45 -4.12
C ARG A 107 4.42 -17.18 -4.15
N TYR A 108 3.54 -16.82 -5.09
CA TYR A 108 2.20 -17.39 -5.24
C TYR A 108 2.04 -17.99 -6.65
N PRO A 109 2.35 -19.29 -6.82
CA PRO A 109 2.27 -19.94 -8.14
C PRO A 109 0.93 -19.77 -8.85
N ALA A 110 -0.16 -19.76 -8.07
CA ALA A 110 -1.50 -19.36 -8.52
C ALA A 110 -1.91 -18.04 -7.83
N PRO A 111 -2.61 -17.13 -8.52
CA PRO A 111 -3.13 -15.92 -7.90
C PRO A 111 -4.12 -16.25 -6.78
N LEU A 112 -4.08 -15.46 -5.71
CA LEU A 112 -4.99 -15.61 -4.58
C LEU A 112 -6.43 -15.22 -4.99
N PRO A 113 -7.47 -15.75 -4.31
CA PRO A 113 -8.87 -15.58 -4.73
C PRO A 113 -9.37 -14.13 -4.84
N GLU A 114 -8.77 -13.21 -4.10
CA GLU A 114 -9.08 -11.79 -4.10
C GLU A 114 -8.45 -11.00 -5.26
N CYS A 115 -7.51 -11.61 -5.97
CA CYS A 115 -6.74 -10.93 -7.00
C CYS A 115 -7.45 -10.89 -8.36
N SER A 116 -7.68 -9.68 -8.88
CA SER A 116 -8.12 -9.47 -10.26
C SER A 116 -6.90 -9.36 -11.20
N VAL A 117 -6.55 -10.45 -11.87
CA VAL A 117 -5.44 -10.48 -12.84
C VAL A 117 -5.96 -10.01 -14.21
N GLY A 118 -5.92 -8.70 -14.46
CA GLY A 118 -6.29 -8.08 -15.73
C GLY A 118 -5.09 -7.60 -16.54
N ALA A 119 -5.32 -6.64 -17.44
CA ALA A 119 -4.27 -6.05 -18.28
C ALA A 119 -3.09 -5.44 -17.50
N GLU A 120 -3.31 -5.02 -16.25
CA GLU A 120 -2.28 -4.52 -15.34
C GLU A 120 -1.15 -5.54 -15.13
N ALA A 121 -1.42 -6.85 -15.21
CA ALA A 121 -0.42 -7.90 -15.01
C ALA A 121 0.77 -7.80 -15.99
N ALA A 122 0.56 -7.25 -17.19
CA ALA A 122 1.63 -7.06 -18.17
C ALA A 122 2.72 -6.09 -17.69
N ALA A 123 2.41 -5.21 -16.73
CA ALA A 123 3.37 -4.25 -16.16
C ALA A 123 4.33 -4.89 -15.13
N PHE A 124 4.13 -6.15 -14.76
CA PHE A 124 4.86 -6.84 -13.70
C PHE A 124 5.75 -7.96 -14.23
N LEU A 125 6.81 -8.26 -13.48
CA LEU A 125 7.62 -9.46 -13.63
C LEU A 125 7.01 -10.63 -12.85
N PRO A 126 7.45 -11.88 -13.10
CA PRO A 126 7.03 -13.03 -12.28
C PRO A 126 7.34 -12.88 -10.79
N SER A 127 8.33 -12.06 -10.41
CA SER A 127 8.63 -11.71 -9.01
C SER A 127 7.61 -10.75 -8.39
N GLY A 128 6.64 -10.24 -9.15
CA GLY A 128 5.72 -9.20 -8.70
C GLY A 128 6.31 -7.79 -8.74
N ASP A 129 7.57 -7.62 -9.15
CA ASP A 129 8.19 -6.30 -9.33
C ASP A 129 7.65 -5.60 -10.58
N ALA A 130 7.41 -4.29 -10.48
CA ALA A 130 6.99 -3.48 -11.61
C ALA A 130 8.15 -3.28 -12.60
N ARG A 131 7.93 -3.59 -13.88
CA ARG A 131 8.92 -3.40 -14.96
C ARG A 131 9.40 -1.95 -15.05
N ALA A 132 8.49 -1.00 -14.87
CA ALA A 132 8.80 0.44 -14.90
C ALA A 132 9.72 0.90 -13.76
N ALA A 133 9.74 0.21 -12.61
CA ALA A 133 10.62 0.53 -11.49
C ALA A 133 12.08 0.18 -11.82
N LEU A 134 12.32 -0.94 -12.51
CA LEU A 134 13.65 -1.36 -12.97
C LEU A 134 14.25 -0.37 -13.98
N HIS A 135 13.44 0.13 -14.92
CA HIS A 135 13.91 1.13 -15.89
C HIS A 135 14.36 2.45 -15.24
N ARG A 136 13.73 2.86 -14.13
CA ARG A 136 14.16 4.05 -13.37
C ARG A 136 15.49 3.84 -12.65
N HIS A 137 15.69 2.66 -12.06
CA HIS A 137 16.97 2.30 -11.45
C HIS A 137 18.10 2.22 -12.49
N GLY A 138 17.82 1.68 -13.70
CA GLY A 138 18.78 1.67 -14.80
C GLY A 138 19.16 3.06 -15.31
N ARG A 139 18.19 3.97 -15.46
CA ARG A 139 18.45 5.36 -15.85
C ARG A 139 19.24 6.12 -14.78
N ARG A 140 18.91 5.96 -13.50
CA ARG A 140 19.68 6.55 -12.38
C ARG A 140 21.10 5.99 -12.28
N SER A 141 21.30 4.69 -12.52
CA SER A 141 22.64 4.07 -12.55
C SER A 141 23.50 4.59 -13.70
N ARG A 142 22.92 4.82 -14.89
CA ARG A 142 23.61 5.46 -16.02
C ARG A 142 23.95 6.92 -15.76
N MET A 143 23.03 7.67 -15.14
CA MET A 143 23.27 9.09 -14.80
C MET A 143 24.37 9.24 -13.72
N ARG A 144 24.42 8.36 -12.72
CA ARG A 144 25.52 8.33 -11.73
C ARG A 144 26.87 7.96 -12.37
N ARG A 145 26.91 6.94 -13.24
CA ARG A 145 28.14 6.60 -13.98
C ARG A 145 28.64 7.68 -14.95
N GLY A 146 27.76 8.58 -15.40
CA GLY A 146 28.14 9.74 -16.21
C GLY A 146 28.62 10.95 -15.39
N ALA A 147 28.38 10.97 -14.08
CA ALA A 147 28.84 12.03 -13.17
C ALA A 147 30.23 11.74 -12.55
N ASP A 148 30.67 10.48 -12.57
CA ASP A 148 31.98 10.05 -12.04
C ASP A 148 33.15 10.25 -13.04
N PHE A 149 32.93 10.94 -14.17
CA PHE A 149 33.97 11.30 -15.16
C PHE A 149 34.19 12.82 -15.29
N ALA A 150 33.76 13.59 -14.29
CA ALA A 150 33.99 15.03 -14.23
C ALA A 150 34.37 15.48 -12.82
N VAL A 151 35.54 15.04 -12.33
CA VAL A 151 36.54 15.81 -11.55
C VAL A 151 37.90 15.16 -11.80
#